data_AF-A0A7C3BIL6-F1
#
_entry.id   AF-A0A7C3BIL6-F1
#
_cell.length_a   1.000
_cell.length_b   1.000
_cell.length_c   1.000
_cell.angle_alpha   90.00
_cell.angle_beta   90.00
_cell.angle_gamma   90.00
#
_symmetry.space_group_name_H-M   'P 1'
#
loop_
_entity.id
_entity.type
_entity.pdbx_description
1 polymer ?
#
loop_
_entity_poly.entity_id
_entity_poly.type
_entity_poly.pdbx_seq_one_letter_code
_entity_poly.pdbx_strand_id
1 'polypeptide(L)'
;MQRFHWQTFRSDLRAWLATHRVHIALLDGTCFSPDKLPGRDLAPIPRPLAQDTARHLAHVEAEVAFIHLNHTNPLWRSGKERAWIEGLGLRVGVQGDVWSL
;
A
#
# COMPACT_ATOMS: atom_id res chain seq x y z
N MET A 1 -14.70 1.35 -12.57
CA MET A 1 -14.82 2.58 -11.75
C MET A 1 -14.44 2.24 -10.32
N GLN A 2 -13.66 3.12 -9.68
CA GLN A 2 -12.71 2.83 -8.61
C GLN A 2 -13.36 2.29 -7.32
N ARG A 3 -12.86 1.15 -6.80
CA ARG A 3 -13.17 0.68 -5.45
C ARG A 3 -12.07 1.12 -4.50
N PHE A 4 -12.14 2.37 -4.06
CA PHE A 4 -11.28 2.91 -3.01
C PHE A 4 -11.73 2.37 -1.64
N HIS A 5 -10.91 1.54 -0.99
CA HIS A 5 -11.18 1.03 0.36
C HIS A 5 -10.51 1.88 1.46
N TRP A 6 -10.56 3.21 1.30
CA TRP A 6 -10.35 4.20 2.37
C TRP A 6 -11.63 4.99 2.68
N GLN A 7 -12.79 4.61 2.14
CA GLN A 7 -14.05 5.35 2.33
C GLN A 7 -14.57 5.41 3.77
N THR A 8 -14.15 4.48 4.64
CA THR A 8 -14.45 4.53 6.08
C THR A 8 -13.46 5.41 6.85
N PHE A 9 -12.32 5.74 6.23
CA PHE A 9 -11.39 6.70 6.80
C PHE A 9 -11.98 8.09 6.58
N ARG A 10 -12.18 8.82 7.69
CA ARG A 10 -12.91 10.10 7.70
C ARG A 10 -12.21 11.23 6.94
N SER A 11 -11.02 10.98 6.41
CA SER A 11 -10.18 11.98 5.76
C SER A 11 -9.52 11.37 4.52
N ASP A 12 -9.12 12.23 3.60
CA ASP A 12 -8.25 11.83 2.51
C ASP A 12 -6.86 11.46 3.08
N LEU A 13 -6.36 10.26 2.80
CA LEU A 13 -5.13 9.77 3.42
C LEU A 13 -3.93 10.63 3.00
N ARG A 14 -3.84 11.02 1.72
CA ARG A 14 -2.76 11.91 1.24
C ARG A 14 -2.77 13.23 2.00
N ALA A 15 -3.93 13.89 2.10
CA ALA A 15 -4.06 15.14 2.83
C ALA A 15 -3.75 14.99 4.32
N TRP A 16 -4.16 13.86 4.92
CA TRP A 16 -3.89 13.55 6.32
C TRP A 16 -2.40 13.42 6.59
N LEU A 17 -1.65 12.69 5.75
CA LEU A 17 -0.20 12.56 5.85
C LEU A 17 0.51 13.93 5.80
N ALA A 18 0.09 14.78 4.85
CA ALA A 18 0.66 16.11 4.68
C ALA A 18 0.36 17.02 5.89
N THR A 19 -0.90 17.02 6.36
CA THR A 19 -1.37 17.86 7.48
C THR A 19 -0.62 17.54 8.78
N HIS A 20 -0.37 16.26 9.02
CA HIS A 20 0.32 15.80 10.22
C HIS A 20 1.85 15.72 10.04
N ARG A 21 2.37 16.18 8.89
CA ARG A 21 3.80 16.21 8.56
C ARG A 21 4.45 14.83 8.78
N VAL A 22 3.77 13.80 8.31
CA VAL A 22 4.26 12.43 8.41
C VAL A 22 5.47 12.27 7.49
N HIS A 23 6.63 11.94 8.07
CA HIS A 23 7.85 11.69 7.31
C HIS A 23 7.92 10.25 6.80
N ILE A 24 7.41 9.28 7.58
CA ILE A 24 7.47 7.85 7.27
C ILE A 24 6.09 7.23 7.54
N ALA A 25 5.55 6.52 6.54
CA ALA A 25 4.28 5.83 6.63
C ALA A 25 4.46 4.34 6.25
N LEU A 26 4.39 3.47 7.26
CA LEU A 26 4.43 2.02 7.08
C LEU A 26 3.00 1.49 6.95
N LEU A 27 2.59 1.11 5.75
CA LEU A 27 1.20 0.77 5.43
C LEU A 27 1.02 -0.72 5.16
N ASP A 28 -0.17 -1.25 5.46
CA ASP A 28 -0.53 -2.64 5.15
C ASP A 28 -0.50 -2.87 3.63
N GLY A 29 0.23 -3.88 3.21
CA GLY A 29 0.33 -4.33 1.84
C GLY A 29 -0.19 -5.74 1.63
N THR A 30 -1.08 -6.26 2.49
CA THR A 30 -1.47 -7.69 2.50
C THR A 30 -1.89 -8.16 1.10
N CYS A 31 -2.75 -7.41 0.42
CA CYS A 31 -3.31 -7.76 -0.88
C CYS A 31 -2.90 -6.73 -1.95
N PHE A 32 -2.23 -7.17 -3.00
CA PHE A 32 -1.86 -6.29 -4.11
C PHE A 32 -3.06 -5.96 -5.03
N SER A 33 -3.75 -6.98 -5.54
CA SER A 33 -4.93 -6.84 -6.42
C SER A 33 -6.03 -7.86 -6.02
N PRO A 34 -7.27 -7.72 -6.54
CA PRO A 34 -8.37 -8.62 -6.21
C PRO A 34 -8.20 -10.04 -6.76
N ASP A 35 -7.35 -10.23 -7.78
CA ASP A 35 -7.30 -11.44 -8.62
C ASP A 35 -6.65 -12.66 -7.94
N LYS A 36 -6.25 -12.55 -6.68
CA LYS A 36 -5.37 -13.52 -5.99
C LYS A 36 -6.06 -14.39 -4.93
N LEU A 37 -7.39 -14.34 -4.82
CA LEU A 37 -8.16 -15.23 -3.93
C LEU A 37 -9.24 -16.00 -4.72
N PRO A 38 -8.86 -17.05 -5.49
CA PRO A 38 -9.85 -17.94 -6.08
C PRO A 38 -10.64 -18.64 -4.96
N GLY A 39 -11.96 -18.42 -4.92
CA GLY A 39 -12.88 -19.18 -4.06
C GLY A 39 -13.04 -18.69 -2.61
N ARG A 40 -12.49 -17.52 -2.24
CA ARG A 40 -12.85 -16.87 -0.96
C ARG A 40 -13.65 -15.61 -1.21
N ASP A 41 -14.76 -15.50 -0.49
CA ASP A 41 -15.46 -14.23 -0.34
C ASP A 41 -14.51 -13.20 0.28
N LEU A 42 -14.29 -12.08 -0.40
CA LEU A 42 -13.50 -10.95 0.10
C LEU A 42 -14.27 -10.13 1.15
N ALA A 43 -15.54 -10.44 1.38
CA ALA A 43 -16.43 -9.78 2.33
C ALA A 43 -15.98 -9.74 3.82
N PRO A 44 -15.12 -10.63 4.39
CA PRO A 44 -14.96 -10.62 5.84
C PRO A 44 -14.10 -9.47 6.40
N ILE A 45 -13.17 -8.88 5.63
CA ILE A 45 -12.30 -7.80 6.13
C ILE A 45 -11.97 -6.81 4.99
N PRO A 46 -12.61 -5.62 4.93
CA PRO A 46 -12.31 -4.62 3.91
C PRO A 46 -10.92 -4.04 4.17
N ARG A 47 -9.91 -4.50 3.42
CA ARG A 47 -8.57 -3.91 3.40
C ARG A 47 -8.36 -3.13 2.10
N PRO A 48 -7.74 -1.95 2.14
CA PRO A 48 -7.33 -1.27 0.92
C PRO A 48 -6.32 -2.13 0.17
N LEU A 49 -6.50 -2.24 -1.14
CA LEU A 49 -5.53 -2.92 -2.00
C LEU A 49 -4.26 -2.06 -2.07
N ALA A 50 -3.09 -2.71 -2.04
CA ALA A 50 -1.82 -2.00 -2.17
C ALA A 50 -1.74 -1.26 -3.52
N GLN A 51 -2.33 -1.83 -4.59
CA GLN A 51 -2.41 -1.17 -5.88
C GLN A 51 -3.22 0.13 -5.84
N ASP A 52 -4.37 0.15 -5.16
CA ASP A 52 -5.19 1.36 -5.08
C ASP A 52 -4.56 2.40 -4.15
N THR A 53 -3.96 1.95 -3.04
CA THR A 53 -3.21 2.81 -2.13
C THR A 53 -1.99 3.43 -2.83
N ALA A 54 -1.25 2.66 -3.63
CA ALA A 54 -0.10 3.16 -4.37
C ALA A 54 -0.48 4.25 -5.39
N ARG A 55 -1.58 4.06 -6.15
CA ARG A 55 -2.10 5.10 -7.04
C ARG A 55 -2.47 6.36 -6.28
N HIS A 56 -3.09 6.21 -5.12
CA HIS A 56 -3.54 7.33 -4.31
C HIS A 56 -2.38 8.15 -3.71
N LEU A 57 -1.33 7.46 -3.29
CA LEU A 57 -0.16 8.03 -2.61
C LEU A 57 1.05 8.21 -3.54
N ALA A 58 0.87 8.16 -4.86
CA ALA A 58 1.95 8.38 -5.81
C ALA A 58 2.63 9.75 -5.60
N HIS A 59 3.95 9.76 -5.43
CA HIS A 59 4.75 10.98 -5.29
C HIS A 59 4.29 11.87 -4.12
N VAL A 60 3.88 11.28 -2.99
CA VAL A 60 3.75 12.04 -1.74
C VAL A 60 5.14 12.31 -1.16
N GLU A 61 5.26 13.40 -0.39
CA GLU A 61 6.52 13.77 0.27
C GLU A 61 6.94 12.77 1.36
N ALA A 62 5.98 12.09 1.97
CA ALA A 62 6.25 11.07 2.98
C ALA A 62 6.93 9.84 2.35
N GLU A 63 7.90 9.24 3.04
CA GLU A 63 8.39 7.91 2.70
C GLU A 63 7.30 6.87 3.02
N VAL A 64 6.61 6.39 1.98
CA VAL A 64 5.59 5.35 2.13
C VAL A 64 6.21 3.99 1.82
N ALA A 65 6.12 3.05 2.76
CA ALA A 65 6.54 1.67 2.56
C ALA A 65 5.40 0.68 2.85
N PHE A 66 5.14 -0.23 1.91
CA PHE A 66 4.23 -1.36 2.18
C PHE A 66 4.93 -2.43 3.00
N ILE A 67 4.29 -2.85 4.09
CA ILE A 67 4.72 -3.93 4.99
C ILE A 67 3.60 -4.98 5.13
N HIS A 68 3.84 -6.05 5.90
CA HIS A 68 2.85 -7.11 6.15
C HIS A 68 2.30 -7.73 4.84
N LEU A 69 3.21 -8.20 4.00
CA LEU A 69 2.85 -8.83 2.72
C LEU A 69 2.47 -10.31 2.92
N ASN A 70 1.34 -10.72 2.36
CA ASN A 70 0.98 -12.13 2.20
C ASN A 70 2.00 -12.86 1.31
N HIS A 71 2.26 -14.15 1.56
CA HIS A 71 3.08 -15.05 0.72
C HIS A 71 2.78 -15.01 -0.79
N THR A 72 1.53 -14.75 -1.22
CA THR A 72 1.15 -14.69 -2.65
C THR A 72 1.34 -13.31 -3.28
N ASN A 73 1.75 -12.32 -2.48
CA ASN A 73 1.88 -10.93 -2.91
C ASN A 73 3.03 -10.78 -3.93
N PRO A 74 2.78 -10.22 -5.13
CA PRO A 74 3.82 -10.07 -6.15
C PRO A 74 4.96 -9.14 -5.72
N LEU A 75 4.76 -8.27 -4.73
CA LEU A 75 5.78 -7.34 -4.23
C LEU A 75 6.98 -8.03 -3.55
N TRP A 76 6.86 -9.32 -3.21
CA TRP A 76 7.99 -10.13 -2.75
C TRP A 76 9.08 -10.31 -3.80
N ARG A 77 8.75 -10.17 -5.08
CA ARG A 77 9.67 -10.41 -6.18
C ARG A 77 10.10 -9.09 -6.80
N SER A 78 11.34 -9.04 -7.25
CA SER A 78 11.77 -8.00 -8.19
C SER A 78 11.08 -8.27 -9.52
N GLY A 79 10.05 -7.50 -9.82
CA GLY A 79 9.16 -7.71 -10.95
C GLY A 79 8.34 -6.47 -11.27
N LYS A 80 7.47 -6.56 -12.29
CA LYS A 80 6.73 -5.41 -12.82
C LYS A 80 5.88 -4.69 -11.75
N GLU A 81 5.27 -5.42 -10.81
CA GLU A 81 4.46 -4.82 -9.75
C GLU A 81 5.32 -4.01 -8.77
N ARG A 82 6.48 -4.54 -8.38
CA ARG A 82 7.40 -3.85 -7.49
C ARG A 82 8.00 -2.62 -8.17
N ALA A 83 8.50 -2.77 -9.39
CA ALA A 83 9.02 -1.66 -10.19
C ALA A 83 7.97 -0.58 -10.43
N TRP A 84 6.70 -0.96 -10.60
CA TRP A 84 5.60 -0.01 -10.74
C TRP A 84 5.35 0.80 -9.47
N ILE A 85 5.32 0.18 -8.28
CA ILE A 85 5.17 0.90 -7.01
C ILE A 85 6.38 1.80 -6.74
N GLU A 86 7.59 1.31 -7.00
CA GLU A 86 8.83 2.09 -6.88
C GLU A 86 8.84 3.29 -7.84
N GLY A 87 8.35 3.13 -9.06
CA GLY A 87 8.19 4.22 -10.03
C GLY A 87 7.18 5.29 -9.60
N LEU A 88 6.26 4.97 -8.68
CA LEU A 88 5.35 5.94 -8.05
C LEU A 88 5.98 6.63 -6.83
N GLY A 89 7.24 6.33 -6.49
CA GLY A 89 7.94 6.89 -5.33
C GLY A 89 7.65 6.18 -4.00
N LEU A 90 7.01 5.02 -4.02
CA LEU A 90 6.73 4.23 -2.83
C LEU A 90 7.73 3.07 -2.70
N ARG A 91 7.88 2.53 -1.49
CA ARG A 91 8.80 1.44 -1.18
C ARG A 91 8.04 0.18 -0.78
N VAL A 92 8.74 -0.95 -0.85
CA VAL A 92 8.32 -2.22 -0.25
C VAL A 92 9.30 -2.54 0.87
N GLY A 93 8.80 -2.62 2.10
CA GLY A 93 9.63 -2.98 3.25
C GLY A 93 10.16 -4.40 3.12
N VAL A 94 11.43 -4.59 3.46
CA VAL A 94 12.09 -5.89 3.48
C VAL A 94 12.59 -6.23 4.88
N GLN A 95 12.83 -7.51 5.14
CA GLN A 95 13.35 -7.94 6.42
C GLN A 95 14.71 -7.29 6.69
N GLY A 96 14.85 -6.69 7.88
CA GLY A 96 16.07 -5.99 8.29
C GLY A 96 16.09 -4.50 7.93
N ASP A 97 15.06 -3.96 7.28
CA ASP A 97 14.94 -2.52 7.09
C ASP A 97 14.93 -1.77 8.44
N VAL A 98 15.59 -0.61 8.46
CA VAL A 98 15.68 0.29 9.60
C VAL A 98 15.22 1.68 9.17
N TRP A 99 14.35 2.28 9.98
CA TRP A 99 13.90 3.66 9.81
C TRP A 99 14.36 4.50 11.00
N SER A 100 14.72 5.75 10.73
CA SER A 100 15.08 6.74 11.75
C SER A 100 13.97 7.79 11.84
N LEU A 101 13.55 8.11 13.06
CA LEU A 101 12.44 9.04 13.35
C LEU A 101 12.96 10.37 13.88
#